data_AF-A0A3M2M2D3-F1
#
_entry.id   AF-A0A3M2M2D3-F1
#
_cell.length_a   1.000
_cell.length_b   1.000
_cell.length_c   1.000
_cell.angle_alpha   90.00
_cell.angle_beta   90.00
_cell.angle_gamma   90.00
#
_symmetry.space_group_name_H-M   'P 1'
#
loop_
_entity.id
_entity.type
_entity.pdbx_description
1 polymer ?
#
loop_
_entity_poly.entity_id
_entity_poly.type
_entity_poly.pdbx_seq_one_letter_code
_entity_poly.pdbx_strand_id
1 'polypeptide(L)'
;MELIKFDDGENSVIVEVVAPGPLETLEVRITATSEFAHGHLDEVHLLREDLDEWAAILDTLAAGGSGAWMEQGRGPQMTIVPVEAGDPSGPRTWTEVTVTDAVASLTSVTLPIRLPDDWIEDHRTRLELARTLITPAQPFNV
;
A
#
# COMPACT_ATOMS: atom_id res chain seq x y z
N MET A 1 -8.76 -9.17 3.67
CA MET A 1 -9.07 -7.81 4.21
C MET A 1 -8.16 -6.82 3.52
N GLU A 2 -8.60 -5.61 3.22
CA GLU A 2 -7.75 -4.62 2.54
C GLU A 2 -6.94 -3.83 3.58
N LEU A 3 -5.62 -4.05 3.62
CA LEU A 3 -4.67 -3.31 4.46
C LEU A 3 -4.48 -1.88 3.93
N ILE A 4 -4.29 -1.76 2.62
CA ILE A 4 -4.16 -0.48 1.92
C ILE A 4 -5.22 -0.44 0.84
N LYS A 5 -5.92 0.69 0.73
CA LYS A 5 -6.93 0.93 -0.28
C LYS A 5 -6.84 2.36 -0.78
N PHE A 6 -6.24 2.52 -1.94
CA PHE A 6 -6.40 3.71 -2.76
C PHE A 6 -7.45 3.38 -3.82
N ASP A 7 -8.58 4.06 -3.82
CA ASP A 7 -9.70 3.77 -4.73
C ASP A 7 -10.56 5.02 -4.89
N ASP A 8 -10.74 5.47 -6.14
CA ASP A 8 -11.65 6.56 -6.49
C ASP A 8 -12.79 6.13 -7.43
N GLY A 9 -12.93 4.82 -7.65
CA GLY A 9 -13.90 4.21 -8.56
C GLY A 9 -13.45 4.14 -10.02
N GLU A 10 -12.45 4.93 -10.44
CA GLU A 10 -11.83 4.86 -11.77
C GLU A 10 -10.49 4.12 -11.71
N ASN A 11 -9.67 4.50 -10.73
CA ASN A 11 -8.35 3.93 -10.47
C ASN A 11 -8.31 3.35 -9.05
N SER A 12 -7.63 2.23 -8.90
CA SER A 12 -7.43 1.62 -7.59
C SER A 12 -6.06 0.95 -7.46
N VAL A 13 -5.50 1.03 -6.26
CA VAL A 13 -4.38 0.22 -5.78
C VAL A 13 -4.78 -0.35 -4.43
N ILE A 14 -4.92 -1.67 -4.37
CA ILE A 14 -5.39 -2.40 -3.19
C ILE A 14 -4.32 -3.39 -2.76
N VAL A 15 -4.00 -3.38 -1.46
CA VAL A 15 -3.17 -4.40 -0.81
C VAL A 15 -4.08 -5.20 0.11
N GLU A 16 -4.39 -6.43 -0.28
CA GLU A 16 -5.26 -7.34 0.45
C GLU A 16 -4.45 -8.37 1.23
N VAL A 17 -4.69 -8.49 2.54
CA VAL A 17 -4.25 -9.64 3.34
C VAL A 17 -5.09 -10.85 2.95
N VAL A 18 -4.40 -11.85 2.40
CA VAL A 18 -4.96 -13.12 1.94
C VAL A 18 -4.98 -14.13 3.10
N ALA A 19 -3.85 -14.30 3.77
CA ALA A 19 -3.70 -15.22 4.88
C ALA A 19 -2.54 -14.83 5.81
N PRO A 20 -2.53 -15.29 7.07
CA PRO A 20 -1.32 -15.31 7.88
C PRO A 20 -0.27 -16.24 7.26
N GLY A 21 0.96 -15.74 7.13
CA GLY A 21 2.09 -16.50 6.61
C GLY A 21 2.97 -17.10 7.72
N PRO A 22 3.99 -17.89 7.35
CA PRO A 22 4.94 -18.46 8.31
C PRO A 22 5.81 -17.36 8.95
N LEU A 23 6.33 -17.62 10.17
CA LEU A 23 7.32 -16.77 10.83
C LEU A 23 6.89 -15.30 10.98
N GLU A 24 5.69 -15.07 11.50
CA GLU A 24 5.16 -13.71 11.71
C GLU A 24 5.08 -12.88 10.43
N THR A 25 4.62 -13.48 9.34
CA THR A 25 4.36 -12.76 8.08
C THR A 25 2.87 -12.70 7.76
N LEU A 26 2.52 -11.81 6.84
CA LEU A 26 1.21 -11.78 6.17
C LEU A 26 1.42 -12.04 4.68
N GLU A 27 0.70 -13.02 4.14
CA GLU A 27 0.57 -13.17 2.69
C GLU A 27 -0.42 -12.14 2.18
N VAL A 28 0.01 -11.33 1.22
CA VAL A 28 -0.80 -10.27 0.65
C VAL A 28 -0.81 -10.30 -0.87
N ARG A 29 -1.91 -9.83 -1.44
CA ARG A 29 -2.07 -9.56 -2.87
C ARG A 29 -2.05 -8.06 -3.09
N ILE A 30 -1.23 -7.59 -4.03
CA ILE A 30 -1.29 -6.22 -4.52
C ILE A 30 -2.02 -6.22 -5.86
N THR A 31 -3.02 -5.37 -6.02
CA THR A 31 -3.77 -5.22 -7.28
C THR A 31 -3.80 -3.74 -7.67
N ALA A 32 -3.42 -3.44 -8.91
CA ALA A 32 -3.55 -2.11 -9.51
C ALA A 32 -4.54 -2.20 -10.68
N THR A 33 -5.61 -1.41 -10.64
CA THR A 33 -6.68 -1.43 -11.65
C THR A 33 -7.04 -0.02 -12.11
N SER A 34 -7.22 0.13 -13.41
CA SER A 34 -7.87 1.26 -14.08
C SER A 34 -8.74 0.73 -15.23
N GLU A 35 -9.43 1.62 -15.94
CA GLU A 35 -10.13 1.25 -17.19
C GLU A 35 -9.18 0.64 -18.24
N PHE A 36 -7.91 1.06 -18.25
CA PHE A 36 -6.92 0.66 -19.25
C PHE A 36 -6.02 -0.49 -18.81
N ALA A 37 -5.68 -0.56 -17.52
CA ALA A 37 -4.68 -1.49 -17.00
C ALA A 37 -5.22 -2.30 -15.82
N HIS A 38 -4.87 -3.58 -15.77
CA HIS A 38 -5.18 -4.45 -14.62
C HIS A 38 -3.99 -5.39 -14.37
N GLY A 39 -3.32 -5.21 -13.24
CA GLY A 39 -2.18 -6.02 -12.82
C GLY A 39 -2.31 -6.46 -11.37
N HIS A 40 -1.76 -7.62 -11.05
CA HIS A 40 -1.75 -8.17 -9.70
C HIS A 40 -0.44 -8.87 -9.39
N LEU A 41 -0.09 -8.92 -8.09
CA LEU A 41 1.05 -9.61 -7.53
C LEU A 41 0.54 -10.47 -6.35
N ASP A 42 0.62 -11.79 -6.49
CA ASP A 42 0.01 -12.76 -5.57
C ASP A 42 0.94 -13.28 -4.47
N GLU A 43 2.26 -13.18 -4.64
CA GLU A 43 3.25 -13.83 -3.77
C GLU A 43 4.01 -12.82 -2.89
N VAL A 44 3.32 -11.78 -2.41
CA VAL A 44 3.93 -10.75 -1.57
C VAL A 44 3.80 -11.14 -0.10
N HIS A 45 4.91 -11.15 0.62
CA HIS A 45 4.94 -11.44 2.05
C HIS A 45 5.36 -10.19 2.82
N LEU A 46 4.50 -9.73 3.72
CA LEU A 46 4.79 -8.61 4.61
C LEU A 46 5.31 -9.12 5.95
N LEU A 47 6.40 -8.52 6.40
CA LEU A 47 6.92 -8.64 7.75
C LEU A 47 6.29 -7.58 8.66
N ARG A 48 6.45 -7.75 9.97
CA ARG A 48 6.06 -6.74 10.96
C ARG A 48 6.70 -5.37 10.68
N GLU A 49 7.96 -5.36 10.27
CA GLU A 49 8.67 -4.13 9.94
C GLU A 49 8.09 -3.41 8.71
N ASP A 50 7.52 -4.12 7.74
CA ASP A 50 6.85 -3.49 6.60
C ASP A 50 5.55 -2.80 7.06
N LEU A 51 4.84 -3.36 8.06
CA LEU A 51 3.69 -2.70 8.69
C LEU A 51 4.10 -1.45 9.50
N ASP A 52 5.26 -1.50 10.16
CA ASP A 52 5.81 -0.34 10.89
C ASP A 52 6.30 0.76 9.94
N GLU A 53 6.91 0.37 8.81
CA GLU A 53 7.25 1.28 7.72
C GLU A 53 5.99 1.95 7.17
N TRP A 54 4.91 1.19 6.95
CA TRP A 54 3.63 1.76 6.51
C TRP A 54 3.08 2.80 7.50
N ALA A 55 3.20 2.55 8.80
CA ALA A 55 2.80 3.51 9.83
C ALA A 55 3.56 4.84 9.70
N ALA A 56 4.89 4.78 9.54
CA ALA A 56 5.73 5.96 9.38
C ALA A 56 5.44 6.74 8.09
N ILE A 57 5.10 6.01 7.02
CA ILE A 57 4.67 6.60 5.75
C ILE A 57 3.34 7.34 5.90
N LEU A 58 2.35 6.76 6.62
CA LEU A 58 1.09 7.44 6.90
C LEU A 58 1.30 8.75 7.68
N ASP A 59 2.22 8.78 8.63
CA ASP A 59 2.56 10.00 9.35
C ASP A 59 3.23 11.05 8.45
N THR A 60 4.08 10.61 7.51
CA THR A 60 4.69 11.48 6.51
C THR A 60 3.66 12.05 5.54
N LEU A 61 2.74 11.21 5.06
CA LEU A 61 1.66 11.59 4.14
C LEU A 61 0.67 12.54 4.82
N ALA A 62 0.36 12.33 6.11
CA ALA A 62 -0.47 13.22 6.90
C ALA A 62 0.15 14.62 7.06
N ALA A 63 1.49 14.71 7.02
CA ALA A 63 2.22 15.99 7.01
C ALA A 63 2.35 16.62 5.61
N GLY A 64 1.74 16.02 4.57
CA GLY A 64 1.81 16.47 3.18
C GLY A 64 3.08 16.06 2.44
N GLY A 65 3.88 15.15 3.00
CA GLY A 65 5.07 14.60 2.36
C GLY A 65 4.75 13.44 1.40
N SER A 66 5.79 12.87 0.80
CA SER A 66 5.69 11.65 -0.02
C SER A 66 6.30 10.47 0.72
N GLY A 67 5.85 9.25 0.41
CA GLY A 67 6.36 8.02 1.01
C GLY A 67 6.71 6.95 0.00
N ALA A 68 7.68 6.12 0.33
CA ALA A 68 8.02 4.90 -0.41
C ALA A 68 7.98 3.72 0.57
N TRP A 69 7.26 2.67 0.21
CA TRP A 69 6.98 1.50 1.03
C TRP A 69 7.61 0.24 0.42
N MET A 70 8.17 -0.62 1.26
CA MET A 70 8.91 -1.83 0.88
C MET A 70 10.16 -1.54 0.02
N GLU A 71 10.88 -0.45 0.31
CA GLU A 71 12.05 -0.02 -0.49
C GLU A 71 13.26 -0.97 -0.35
N GLN A 72 13.24 -1.91 0.60
CA GLN A 72 14.36 -2.81 0.91
C GLN A 72 14.65 -3.88 -0.17
N GLY A 73 13.99 -3.81 -1.34
CA GLY A 73 14.32 -4.62 -2.52
C GLY A 73 13.94 -6.11 -2.43
N ARG A 74 13.10 -6.49 -1.47
CA ARG A 74 12.65 -7.88 -1.25
C ARG A 74 11.50 -8.32 -2.14
N GLY A 75 10.90 -7.39 -2.87
CA GLY A 75 9.69 -7.62 -3.64
C GLY A 75 9.21 -6.32 -4.29
N PRO A 76 7.90 -6.18 -4.53
CA PRO A 76 7.37 -4.95 -5.09
C PRO A 76 7.50 -3.78 -4.11
N GLN A 77 7.69 -2.59 -4.68
CA GLN A 77 7.71 -1.31 -3.97
C GLN A 77 6.43 -0.53 -4.29
N MET A 78 5.96 0.27 -3.34
CA MET A 78 4.90 1.24 -3.59
C MET A 78 5.36 2.66 -3.23
N THR A 79 5.21 3.60 -4.16
CA THR A 79 5.51 5.02 -3.93
C THR A 79 4.22 5.84 -3.96
N ILE A 80 4.06 6.74 -3.01
CA ILE A 80 2.87 7.56 -2.81
C ILE A 80 3.28 9.03 -2.78
N VAL A 81 2.77 9.80 -3.75
CA VAL A 81 3.10 11.22 -3.91
C VAL A 81 1.81 12.04 -3.96
N PRO A 82 1.54 12.89 -2.97
CA PRO A 82 0.51 13.92 -3.10
C PRO A 82 0.88 14.91 -4.21
N VAL A 83 -0.04 15.13 -5.14
CA VAL A 83 0.14 16.05 -6.27
C VAL A 83 -0.93 17.12 -6.22
N GLU A 84 -0.50 18.37 -6.18
CA GLU A 84 -1.33 19.53 -6.42
C GLU A 84 -1.05 20.07 -7.82
N ALA A 85 -2.07 20.09 -8.67
CA ALA A 85 -1.96 20.75 -9.97
C ALA A 85 -2.90 21.95 -10.02
N GLY A 86 -2.36 23.07 -10.52
CA GLY A 86 -3.16 24.21 -10.92
C GLY A 86 -3.95 23.87 -12.17
N ASP A 87 -5.26 23.74 -12.04
CA ASP A 87 -6.19 23.62 -13.17
C ASP A 87 -6.94 24.97 -13.34
N PRO A 88 -7.15 25.44 -14.59
CA PRO A 88 -7.99 26.61 -14.89
C PRO A 88 -9.38 26.61 -14.21
N SER A 89 -9.90 25.45 -13.84
CA SER A 89 -11.18 25.26 -13.14
C SER A 89 -11.08 25.19 -11.61
N GLY A 90 -9.86 25.30 -11.05
CA GLY A 90 -9.57 25.25 -9.61
C GLY A 90 -8.41 24.29 -9.28
N PRO A 91 -7.82 24.34 -8.08
CA PRO A 91 -6.78 23.39 -7.69
C PRO A 91 -7.37 21.97 -7.68
N ARG A 92 -6.67 21.03 -8.31
CA ARG A 92 -6.96 19.60 -8.20
C ARG A 92 -5.87 18.95 -7.38
N THR A 93 -6.29 18.18 -6.37
CA THR A 93 -5.41 17.38 -5.54
C THR A 93 -5.70 15.92 -5.82
N TRP A 94 -4.67 15.14 -6.10
CA TRP A 94 -4.74 13.68 -6.18
C TRP A 94 -3.46 13.10 -5.59
N THR A 95 -3.48 11.79 -5.39
CA THR A 95 -2.32 11.04 -4.94
C THR A 95 -1.87 10.14 -6.09
N GLU A 96 -0.64 10.32 -6.54
CA GLU A 96 -0.03 9.37 -7.48
C GLU A 96 0.49 8.17 -6.69
N VAL A 97 -0.08 7.01 -6.98
CA VAL A 97 0.34 5.73 -6.39
C VAL A 97 1.04 4.93 -7.47
N THR A 98 2.31 4.61 -7.25
CA THR A 98 3.11 3.80 -8.15
C THR A 98 3.41 2.46 -7.52
N VAL A 99 3.00 1.37 -8.14
CA VAL A 99 3.43 0.01 -7.80
C VAL A 99 4.54 -0.40 -8.75
N THR A 100 5.68 -0.82 -8.24
CA THR A 100 6.83 -1.26 -9.03
C THR A 100 7.22 -2.66 -8.62
N ASP A 101 7.18 -3.61 -9.56
CA ASP A 101 7.74 -4.94 -9.38
C ASP A 101 9.13 -5.00 -10.04
N ALA A 102 10.14 -4.58 -9.28
CA ALA A 102 11.52 -4.49 -9.74
C ALA A 102 12.25 -5.84 -9.73
N VAL A 103 11.62 -6.91 -9.25
CA VAL A 103 12.28 -8.22 -9.06
C VAL A 103 11.81 -9.24 -10.09
N ALA A 104 10.51 -9.33 -10.35
CA ALA A 104 9.98 -10.36 -11.25
C ALA A 104 9.70 -9.82 -12.66
N SER A 105 8.83 -8.81 -12.79
CA SER A 105 8.36 -8.31 -14.10
C SER A 105 9.10 -7.08 -14.62
N LEU A 106 9.89 -6.39 -13.79
CA LEU A 106 10.53 -5.11 -14.10
C LEU A 106 9.53 -4.04 -14.59
N THR A 107 8.28 -4.15 -14.14
CA THR A 107 7.17 -3.30 -14.57
C THR A 107 6.74 -2.37 -13.45
N SER A 108 6.33 -1.16 -13.81
CA SER A 108 5.68 -0.22 -12.91
C SER A 108 4.34 0.24 -13.46
N VAL A 109 3.41 0.51 -12.56
CA VAL A 109 2.11 1.10 -12.85
C VAL A 109 1.91 2.30 -11.93
N THR A 110 1.70 3.47 -12.52
CA THR A 110 1.41 4.72 -11.79
C THR A 110 -0.03 5.12 -12.06
N LEU A 111 -0.83 5.26 -11.01
CA LEU A 111 -2.23 5.66 -11.08
C LEU A 111 -2.47 6.92 -10.25
N PRO A 112 -3.05 7.99 -10.82
CA PRO A 112 -3.57 9.12 -10.05
C PRO A 112 -4.90 8.72 -9.40
N ILE A 113 -5.02 8.89 -8.09
CA ILE A 113 -6.20 8.49 -7.31
C ILE A 113 -6.67 9.67 -6.46
N ARG A 114 -7.96 9.98 -6.51
CA ARG A 114 -8.58 10.99 -5.63
C ARG A 114 -9.06 10.33 -4.33
N LEU A 115 -8.45 10.72 -3.22
CA LEU A 115 -8.75 10.13 -1.92
C LEU A 115 -9.74 11.00 -1.12
N PRO A 116 -10.64 10.39 -0.34
CA PRO A 116 -11.49 11.12 0.60
C PRO A 116 -10.66 11.73 1.73
N ASP A 117 -11.13 12.81 2.36
CA ASP A 117 -10.35 13.56 3.38
C ASP A 117 -9.87 12.71 4.57
N ASP A 118 -10.57 11.62 4.91
CA ASP A 118 -10.32 10.74 6.05
C ASP A 118 -9.50 9.48 5.71
N TRP A 119 -8.93 9.42 4.50
CA TRP A 119 -8.23 8.22 4.02
C TRP A 119 -7.05 7.81 4.92
N ILE A 120 -6.35 8.76 5.54
CA ILE A 120 -5.24 8.46 6.45
C ILE A 120 -5.75 7.69 7.68
N GLU A 121 -6.82 8.17 8.31
CA GLU A 121 -7.42 7.56 9.50
C GLU A 121 -8.00 6.17 9.20
N ASP A 122 -8.60 6.00 8.02
CA ASP A 122 -9.04 4.69 7.52
C ASP A 122 -7.86 3.72 7.40
N HIS A 123 -6.75 4.15 6.80
CA HIS A 123 -5.55 3.32 6.66
C HIS A 123 -4.89 2.99 8.01
N ARG A 124 -4.88 3.93 8.97
CA ARG A 124 -4.41 3.65 10.34
C ARG A 124 -5.27 2.57 11.00
N THR A 125 -6.58 2.60 10.81
CA THR A 125 -7.50 1.60 11.35
C THR A 125 -7.26 0.22 10.73
N ARG A 126 -7.07 0.16 9.41
CA ARG A 126 -6.75 -1.09 8.69
C ARG A 126 -5.40 -1.66 9.11
N LEU A 127 -4.41 -0.80 9.33
CA LEU A 127 -3.09 -1.20 9.82
C LEU A 127 -3.18 -1.85 11.20
N GLU A 128 -3.92 -1.26 12.14
CA GLU A 128 -4.11 -1.87 13.47
C GLU A 128 -4.78 -3.23 13.37
N LEU A 129 -5.80 -3.38 12.50
CA LEU A 129 -6.42 -4.67 12.26
C LEU A 129 -5.43 -5.68 11.68
N ALA A 130 -4.60 -5.31 10.71
CA ALA A 130 -3.59 -6.20 10.13
C ALA A 130 -2.52 -6.62 11.15
N ARG A 131 -2.12 -5.71 12.06
CA ARG A 131 -1.21 -6.02 13.18
C ARG A 131 -1.79 -7.06 14.14
N THR A 132 -3.11 -7.23 14.21
CA THR A 132 -3.71 -8.32 15.00
C THR A 132 -3.62 -9.68 14.32
N LEU A 133 -3.47 -9.71 12.98
CA LEU A 133 -3.40 -10.94 12.19
C LEU A 133 -1.99 -11.53 12.15
N ILE A 134 -0.96 -10.69 12.32
CA ILE A 134 0.43 -11.13 12.36
C ILE A 134 0.69 -11.86 13.70
N THR A 135 0.52 -13.18 13.66
CA THR A 135 0.60 -14.01 14.86
C THR A 135 2.06 -14.14 15.28
N PRO A 136 2.40 -13.91 16.56
CA PRO A 136 3.76 -14.12 17.04
C PRO A 136 4.15 -15.60 16.92
N ALA A 137 5.42 -15.86 16.61
CA ALA A 137 5.93 -17.22 16.52
C ALA A 137 5.67 -17.94 17.86
N GLN A 138 5.02 -19.11 17.82
CA GLN A 138 4.87 -19.91 19.03
C GLN A 138 6.27 -20.21 19.58
N PRO A 139 6.53 -20.00 20.88
CA PRO A 139 7.80 -20.40 21.44
C PRO A 139 7.96 -21.90 21.24
N PHE A 140 9.05 -22.32 20.61
CA PHE A 140 9.44 -23.72 20.53
C PHE A 140 9.63 -24.22 21.97
N ASN A 141 8.67 -25.01 22.48
CA ASN A 141 8.88 -25.77 23.70
C ASN A 141 9.90 -26.86 23.39
N VAL A 142 11.13 -26.65 23.88
CA VAL A 142 12.22 -27.65 23.92
C VAL A 142 12.03 -28.65 25.03
#